data_AF-A0A0Q1B8X3-F1
#
_entry.id   AF-A0A0Q1B8X3-F1
#
_cell.length_a   1.000
_cell.length_b   1.000
_cell.length_c   1.000
_cell.angle_alpha   90.00
_cell.angle_beta   90.00
_cell.angle_gamma   90.00
#
_symmetry.space_group_name_H-M   'P 1'
#
loop_
_entity.id
_entity.type
_entity.pdbx_description
1 polymer ?
#
loop_
_entity_poly.entity_id
_entity_poly.type
_entity_poly.pdbx_seq_one_letter_code
_entity_poly.pdbx_strand_id
1 'polypeptide(L)'
;MIMQYQKNLVYLILLMGSCSMISQCDQVELGKEFVLAEQDQVQLSDADLTIKAVTIIEGLDGSMEIGVGSVSLLVAAGEFPVRDVYMETGDKRSINGYRIEFIEVIYDHGEHKVRLLINRDQ
;
A
#
# COMPACT_ATOMS: atom_id res chain seq x y z
N MET A 1 17.13 28.67 -14.80
CA MET A 1 17.49 27.29 -14.38
C MET A 1 17.14 27.14 -12.90
N ILE A 2 15.83 27.06 -12.59
CA ILE A 2 15.31 26.88 -11.21
C ILE A 2 14.05 26.04 -11.35
N MET A 3 14.20 24.73 -11.55
CA MET A 3 13.04 23.84 -11.68
C MET A 3 13.37 22.38 -11.33
N GLN A 4 14.27 22.17 -10.36
CA GLN A 4 14.53 20.85 -9.78
C GLN A 4 14.23 20.77 -8.27
N TYR A 5 14.04 21.90 -7.58
CA TYR A 5 13.85 21.91 -6.13
C TYR A 5 12.45 21.50 -5.64
N GLN A 6 11.47 21.36 -6.54
CA GLN A 6 10.09 21.01 -6.17
C GLN A 6 9.85 19.48 -6.11
N LYS A 7 10.65 18.67 -6.82
CA LYS A 7 10.47 17.20 -6.86
C LYS A 7 10.97 16.50 -5.59
N ASN A 8 12.02 17.02 -4.94
CA ASN A 8 12.49 16.50 -3.65
C ASN A 8 11.56 16.83 -2.48
N LEU A 9 10.67 17.82 -2.64
CA LEU A 9 9.73 18.18 -1.59
C LEU A 9 8.65 17.09 -1.40
N VAL A 10 8.26 16.40 -2.48
CA VAL A 10 7.24 15.33 -2.39
C VAL A 10 7.81 14.06 -1.74
N TYR A 11 9.08 13.72 -2.02
CA TYR A 11 9.82 12.69 -1.28
C TYR A 11 9.94 13.03 0.22
N LEU A 12 10.08 14.32 0.56
CA LEU A 12 10.15 14.79 1.94
C LEU A 12 8.78 14.85 2.63
N ILE A 13 7.68 15.01 1.89
CA ILE A 13 6.32 15.09 2.44
C ILE A 13 5.80 13.71 2.84
N LEU A 14 6.20 12.64 2.16
CA LEU A 14 5.95 11.27 2.63
C LEU A 14 6.71 10.97 3.96
N LEU A 15 7.74 11.75 4.27
CA LEU A 15 8.49 11.71 5.53
C LEU A 15 7.98 12.67 6.62
N MET A 16 7.12 13.68 6.32
CA MET A 16 6.84 14.77 7.27
C MET A 16 5.41 15.33 7.29
N GLY A 17 4.38 14.48 7.23
CA GLY A 17 3.02 14.88 7.60
C GLY A 17 2.19 13.65 7.95
N SER A 18 1.86 13.35 9.21
CA SER A 18 1.40 14.24 10.28
C SER A 18 1.55 13.53 11.65
N CYS A 19 1.64 14.32 12.72
CA CYS A 19 1.82 13.86 14.10
C CYS A 19 0.87 12.73 14.51
N SER A 20 1.40 11.53 14.68
CA SER A 20 1.38 10.67 15.89
C SER A 20 1.64 9.24 15.45
N MET A 21 2.63 8.60 16.08
CA MET A 21 3.17 7.28 15.73
C MET A 21 4.06 7.28 14.49
N ILE A 22 5.36 7.17 14.75
CA ILE A 22 6.32 6.61 13.81
C ILE A 22 5.80 5.20 13.54
N SER A 23 4.96 5.01 12.52
CA SER A 23 4.60 3.67 12.09
C SER A 23 5.87 3.09 11.50
N GLN A 24 6.39 2.10 12.21
CA GLN A 24 7.60 1.39 11.92
C GLN A 24 7.50 0.88 10.48
N CYS A 25 8.40 1.33 9.60
CA CYS A 25 8.45 0.83 8.24
C CYS A 25 8.92 -0.63 8.32
N ASP A 26 7.96 -1.55 8.44
CA ASP A 26 8.27 -2.96 8.49
C ASP A 26 8.81 -3.39 7.12
N GLN A 27 9.79 -4.29 7.13
CA GLN A 27 10.36 -4.86 5.93
C GLN A 27 9.68 -6.18 5.65
N VAL A 28 9.07 -6.33 4.47
CA VAL A 28 8.42 -7.58 4.04
C VAL A 28 9.11 -8.17 2.82
N GLU A 29 9.13 -9.49 2.77
CA GLU A 29 9.74 -10.23 1.65
C GLU A 29 8.78 -10.30 0.46
N LEU A 30 9.33 -10.19 -0.76
CA LEU A 30 8.58 -10.46 -1.99
C LEU A 30 8.10 -11.91 -2.03
N GLY A 31 6.92 -12.12 -2.61
CA GLY A 31 6.32 -13.45 -2.78
C GLY A 31 5.71 -14.04 -1.51
N LYS A 32 5.66 -13.28 -0.41
CA LYS A 32 4.92 -13.64 0.80
C LYS A 32 3.76 -12.70 1.01
N GLU A 33 2.69 -13.26 1.56
CA GLU A 33 1.53 -12.48 2.01
C GLU A 33 1.91 -11.67 3.24
N PHE A 34 1.42 -10.45 3.31
CA PHE A 34 1.57 -9.58 4.48
C PHE A 34 0.29 -8.77 4.71
N VAL A 35 0.18 -8.20 5.90
CA VAL A 35 -1.02 -7.46 6.34
C VAL A 35 -0.63 -6.01 6.61
N LEU A 36 -1.47 -5.08 6.16
CA LEU A 36 -1.36 -3.65 6.46
C LEU A 36 -2.65 -3.14 7.09
N ALA A 37 -2.54 -2.40 8.19
CA ALA A 37 -3.65 -1.59 8.67
C ALA A 37 -3.78 -0.30 7.85
N GLU A 38 -4.86 0.44 8.09
CA GLU A 38 -5.02 1.75 7.47
C GLU A 38 -3.92 2.70 7.95
N GLN A 39 -3.36 3.49 7.03
CA GLN A 39 -2.20 4.36 7.22
C GLN A 39 -0.86 3.64 7.42
N ASP A 40 -0.82 2.32 7.52
CA ASP A 40 0.44 1.58 7.58
C ASP A 40 1.16 1.60 6.25
N GLN A 41 2.49 1.57 6.37
CA GLN A 41 3.42 1.59 5.26
C GLN A 41 4.46 0.51 5.44
N VAL A 42 4.83 -0.11 4.32
CA VAL A 42 5.83 -1.17 4.27
C VAL A 42 6.80 -0.93 3.13
N GLN A 43 8.05 -1.31 3.35
CA GLN A 43 9.05 -1.38 2.29
C GLN A 43 9.37 -2.85 2.00
N LEU A 44 9.40 -3.22 0.73
CA LEU A 44 9.76 -4.58 0.34
C LEU A 44 11.28 -4.74 0.37
N SER A 45 11.80 -5.71 1.13
CA SER A 45 13.24 -5.83 1.43
C SER A 45 14.12 -5.95 0.18
N ASP A 46 13.62 -6.63 -0.85
CA ASP A 46 14.32 -6.92 -2.10
C ASP A 46 13.85 -6.06 -3.28
N ALA A 47 13.10 -4.99 -2.99
CA ALA A 47 12.58 -4.08 -3.97
C ALA A 47 12.70 -2.63 -3.49
N ASP A 48 13.02 -1.75 -4.43
CA ASP A 48 12.81 -0.32 -4.21
C ASP A 48 11.30 -0.03 -4.37
N LEU A 49 10.44 -0.70 -3.60
CA LEU A 49 8.99 -0.62 -3.66
C LEU A 49 8.44 -0.39 -2.25
N THR A 50 7.70 0.69 -2.11
CA THR A 50 7.05 1.12 -0.87
C THR A 50 5.55 1.19 -1.12
N ILE A 51 4.77 0.64 -0.19
CA ILE A 51 3.31 0.65 -0.26
C ILE A 51 2.75 1.14 1.05
N LYS A 52 1.75 2.01 0.94
CA LYS A 52 0.96 2.49 2.05
C LYS A 52 -0.51 2.24 1.80
N ALA A 53 -1.21 1.63 2.77
CA ALA A 53 -2.66 1.55 2.74
C ALA A 53 -3.25 2.87 3.23
N VAL A 54 -4.08 3.52 2.43
CA VAL A 54 -4.67 4.83 2.78
C VAL A 54 -6.07 4.67 3.34
N THR A 55 -6.87 3.81 2.73
CA THR A 55 -8.26 3.60 3.14
C THR A 55 -8.60 2.14 2.94
N ILE A 56 -9.22 1.52 3.93
CA ILE A 56 -9.67 0.13 3.89
C ILE A 56 -11.16 0.11 4.20
N ILE A 57 -11.95 -0.49 3.32
CA ILE A 57 -13.40 -0.60 3.46
C ILE A 57 -13.76 -2.08 3.41
N GLU A 58 -14.40 -2.59 4.47
CA GLU A 58 -15.02 -3.92 4.46
C GLU A 58 -16.44 -3.82 3.90
N GLY A 59 -16.81 -4.82 3.10
CA GLY A 59 -18.10 -4.90 2.42
C GLY A 59 -18.12 -4.13 1.10
N LEU A 60 -18.65 -4.78 0.07
CA LEU A 60 -19.02 -4.14 -1.19
C LEU A 60 -20.54 -3.96 -1.21
N ASP A 61 -21.02 -2.82 -1.67
CA ASP A 61 -22.46 -2.54 -1.87
C ASP A 61 -23.35 -2.69 -0.62
N GLY A 62 -22.80 -2.48 0.58
CA GLY A 62 -23.55 -2.60 1.85
C GLY A 62 -23.72 -4.03 2.35
N SER A 63 -23.05 -5.01 1.73
CA SER A 63 -22.93 -6.36 2.27
C SER A 63 -21.94 -6.39 3.44
N MET A 64 -22.18 -7.24 4.44
CA MET A 64 -21.22 -7.56 5.52
C MET A 64 -20.51 -8.88 5.23
N GLU A 65 -20.09 -9.09 3.97
CA GLU A 65 -19.36 -10.30 3.61
C GLU A 65 -17.92 -10.19 4.11
N ILE A 66 -17.60 -11.01 5.11
CA ILE A 66 -16.28 -11.07 5.72
C ILE A 66 -15.24 -11.42 4.66
N GLY A 67 -14.11 -10.71 4.65
CA GLY A 67 -13.03 -10.93 3.68
C GLY A 67 -13.14 -10.08 2.41
N VAL A 68 -14.33 -9.55 2.11
CA VAL A 68 -14.58 -8.80 0.88
C VAL A 68 -14.58 -7.30 1.17
N GLY A 69 -13.92 -6.53 0.32
CA GLY A 69 -13.88 -5.09 0.46
C GLY A 69 -13.05 -4.38 -0.59
N SER A 70 -12.65 -3.16 -0.28
CA SER A 70 -11.82 -2.33 -1.15
C SER A 70 -10.71 -1.63 -0.38
N VAL A 71 -9.65 -1.29 -1.11
CA VAL A 71 -8.49 -0.59 -0.58
C VAL A 71 -7.97 0.47 -1.56
N SER A 72 -7.58 1.62 -1.03
CA SER A 72 -6.73 2.59 -1.74
C SER A 72 -5.30 2.47 -1.23
N LEU A 73 -4.36 2.28 -2.16
CA LEU A 73 -2.93 2.16 -1.91
C LEU A 73 -2.17 3.31 -2.54
N LEU A 74 -1.17 3.84 -1.83
CA LEU A 74 -0.11 4.64 -2.43
C LEU A 74 1.09 3.74 -2.69
N VAL A 75 1.52 3.67 -3.94
CA VAL A 75 2.62 2.81 -4.40
C VAL A 75 3.73 3.67 -4.96
N ALA A 76 4.93 3.55 -4.39
CA ALA A 76 6.14 4.24 -4.84
C ALA A 76 7.21 3.21 -5.17
N ALA A 77 7.76 3.24 -6.39
CA ALA A 77 8.80 2.32 -6.81
C ALA A 77 10.06 3.09 -7.25
N GLY A 78 11.13 3.12 -6.46
CA GLY A 78 12.35 3.87 -6.72
C GLY A 78 12.09 5.28 -7.23
N GLU A 79 12.65 5.62 -8.40
CA GLU A 79 12.49 6.95 -8.98
C GLU A 79 11.13 7.20 -9.65
N PHE A 80 10.27 6.19 -9.75
CA PHE A 80 8.95 6.34 -10.36
C PHE A 80 8.01 7.18 -9.48
N PRO A 81 7.10 7.96 -10.08
CA PRO A 81 6.14 8.76 -9.33
C PRO A 81 5.23 7.86 -8.49
N VAL A 82 4.85 8.37 -7.31
CA VAL A 82 3.83 7.74 -6.45
C VAL A 82 2.54 7.60 -7.24
N ARG A 83 1.92 6.43 -7.18
CA ARG A 83 0.62 6.14 -7.80
C ARG A 83 -0.41 5.83 -6.73
N ASP A 84 -1.59 6.42 -6.89
CA ASP A 84 -2.79 5.98 -6.18
C ASP A 84 -3.42 4.81 -6.94
N VAL A 85 -3.77 3.76 -6.20
CA VAL A 85 -4.26 2.50 -6.74
C VAL A 85 -5.46 2.07 -5.91
N TYR A 86 -6.63 2.06 -6.55
CA TYR A 86 -7.82 1.46 -5.98
C TYR A 86 -7.91 -0.01 -6.40
N MET A 87 -8.23 -0.88 -5.45
CA MET A 87 -8.37 -2.33 -5.64
C MET A 87 -9.55 -2.87 -4.83
N GLU A 88 -10.24 -3.86 -5.39
CA GLU A 88 -11.27 -4.65 -4.71
C GLU A 88 -10.77 -6.07 -4.43
N THR A 89 -11.32 -6.76 -3.43
CA THR A 89 -10.89 -8.12 -3.07
C THR A 89 -10.82 -9.02 -4.30
N GLY A 90 -9.65 -9.64 -4.53
CA GLY A 90 -9.37 -10.48 -5.71
C GLY A 90 -8.68 -9.74 -6.86
N ASP A 91 -8.60 -8.41 -6.83
CA ASP A 91 -7.93 -7.62 -7.87
C ASP A 91 -6.42 -7.90 -7.93
N LYS A 92 -5.89 -7.77 -9.15
CA LYS A 92 -4.47 -7.78 -9.44
C LYS A 92 -4.09 -6.56 -10.27
N ARG A 93 -2.99 -5.89 -9.91
CA ARG A 93 -2.48 -4.71 -10.61
C ARG A 93 -0.98 -4.82 -10.82
N SER A 94 -0.54 -4.61 -12.05
CA SER A 94 0.87 -4.53 -12.42
C SER A 94 1.35 -3.08 -12.37
N ILE A 95 2.35 -2.81 -11.54
CA ILE A 95 2.91 -1.49 -11.31
C ILE A 95 4.43 -1.61 -11.31
N ASN A 96 5.07 -0.95 -12.29
CA ASN A 96 6.52 -0.83 -12.38
C ASN A 96 7.27 -2.17 -12.25
N GLY A 97 6.74 -3.24 -12.87
CA GLY A 97 7.34 -4.58 -12.84
C GLY A 97 6.98 -5.42 -11.61
N TYR A 98 6.05 -4.96 -10.78
CA TYR A 98 5.51 -5.71 -9.65
C TYR A 98 4.02 -5.95 -9.84
N ARG A 99 3.59 -7.16 -9.51
CA ARG A 99 2.18 -7.51 -9.40
C ARG A 99 1.76 -7.42 -7.95
N ILE A 100 0.81 -6.54 -7.68
CA ILE A 100 0.14 -6.42 -6.39
C ILE A 100 -1.19 -7.16 -6.50
N GLU A 101 -1.41 -8.09 -5.58
CA GLU A 101 -2.65 -8.86 -5.44
C GLU A 101 -3.31 -8.50 -4.12
N PHE A 102 -4.59 -8.11 -4.19
CA PHE A 102 -5.39 -7.86 -2.99
C PHE A 102 -6.19 -9.11 -2.64
N ILE A 103 -5.84 -9.74 -1.53
CA ILE A 103 -6.37 -11.06 -1.17
C ILE A 103 -7.70 -10.90 -0.44
N GLU A 104 -7.73 -10.15 0.66
CA GLU A 104 -8.92 -9.97 1.49
C GLU A 104 -8.77 -8.81 2.49
N VAL A 105 -9.91 -8.34 2.99
CA VAL A 105 -9.98 -7.50 4.20
C VAL A 105 -10.06 -8.40 5.43
N ILE A 106 -9.25 -8.12 6.45
CA ILE A 106 -9.25 -8.81 7.73
C ILE A 106 -9.76 -7.83 8.79
N TYR A 107 -10.66 -8.27 9.66
CA TYR A 107 -10.99 -7.54 10.88
C TYR A 107 -10.22 -8.14 12.06
N ASP A 108 -9.33 -7.36 12.66
CA ASP A 108 -8.47 -7.81 13.75
C ASP A 108 -8.40 -6.73 14.84
N HIS A 109 -8.71 -7.10 16.09
CA HIS A 109 -8.68 -6.22 17.26
C HIS A 109 -9.43 -4.87 17.12
N GLY A 110 -10.50 -4.83 16.31
CA GLY A 110 -11.31 -3.62 16.13
C GLY A 110 -10.96 -2.81 14.89
N GLU A 111 -9.95 -3.23 14.13
CA GLU A 111 -9.41 -2.51 12.97
C GLU A 111 -9.53 -3.35 11.70
N HIS A 112 -9.86 -2.69 10.60
CA HIS A 112 -9.77 -3.30 9.27
C HIS A 112 -8.32 -3.25 8.79
N LYS A 113 -7.85 -4.39 8.30
CA LYS A 113 -6.53 -4.58 7.71
C LYS A 113 -6.69 -5.22 6.34
N VAL A 114 -5.70 -5.07 5.47
CA VAL A 114 -5.69 -5.71 4.15
C VAL A 114 -4.59 -6.73 4.08
N ARG A 115 -4.90 -7.90 3.52
CA ARG A 115 -3.87 -8.87 3.14
C ARG A 115 -3.49 -8.67 1.68
N LEU A 116 -2.20 -8.47 1.45
CA LEU A 116 -1.63 -8.24 0.13
C LEU A 116 -0.57 -9.30 -0.16
N LEU A 117 -0.43 -9.64 -1.44
CA LEU A 117 0.70 -10.42 -1.96
C LEU A 117 1.35 -9.66 -3.10
N ILE A 118 2.68 -9.58 -3.09
CA ILE A 118 3.42 -8.84 -4.11
C ILE A 118 4.50 -9.72 -4.71
N ASN A 119 4.46 -9.82 -6.03
CA ASN A 119 5.43 -10.58 -6.83
C ASN A 119 6.10 -9.66 -7.85
N ARG A 120 7.25 -10.06 -8.38
CA ARG A 120 7.77 -9.46 -9.62
C ARG A 120 6.96 -10.01 -10.81
N ASP A 121 6.57 -9.13 -11.73
CA ASP A 121 6.09 -9.58 -13.04
C ASP A 121 7.29 -10.22 -13.77
N GLN A 122 7.13 -11.48 -14.17
CA GLN A 122 8.13 -12.23 -14.95
C GLN A 122 8.19 -11.76 -16.40
#